data_AF-A0A517MSD5-F1
#
_entry.id   AF-A0A517MSD5-F1
#
_cell.length_a   1.000
_cell.length_b   1.000
_cell.length_c   1.000
_cell.angle_alpha   90.00
_cell.angle_beta   90.00
_cell.angle_gamma   90.00
#
_symmetry.space_group_name_H-M   'P 1'
#
loop_
_entity.id
_entity.type
_entity.pdbx_description
1 polymer ?
#
loop_
_entity_poly.entity_id
_entity_poly.type
_entity_poly.pdbx_seq_one_letter_code
_entity_poly.pdbx_strand_id
1 'polypeptide(L)'
;MTKTRETNTITKIIFMVLLAPVVVLIIPFALAMLFGLLVYGISLTAIVWLVWCSRGIDTLVVYSDSPNWHDYMTKSMIPRLQGRSIILNWSERRKWRSLTLPVAVFRYFAGHREYNPFVIVLRPFRLPKTFRFWRAFLDRKHGNLSPLHELEARLFNYLNIQTQSTGG
;
A
#
# COMPACT_ATOMS: atom_id res chain seq x y z
N MET A 1 0.72 55.63 -12.02
CA MET A 1 0.53 54.18 -12.23
C MET A 1 0.76 53.37 -10.93
N THR A 2 0.29 53.85 -9.77
CA THR A 2 0.60 53.30 -8.43
C THR A 2 -0.62 52.75 -7.67
N LYS A 3 -1.84 53.17 -8.05
CA LYS A 3 -3.09 52.88 -7.32
C LYS A 3 -3.54 51.42 -7.34
N THR A 4 -3.14 50.65 -8.36
CA THR A 4 -3.49 49.23 -8.52
C THR A 4 -2.64 48.30 -7.63
N ARG A 5 -1.49 48.78 -7.14
CA ARG A 5 -0.58 47.95 -6.32
C ARG A 5 -0.97 47.93 -4.84
N GLU A 6 -1.48 49.04 -4.30
CA GLU A 6 -1.90 49.15 -2.90
C GLU A 6 -3.22 48.45 -2.59
N THR A 7 -4.19 48.51 -3.50
CA THR A 7 -5.50 47.85 -3.37
C THR A 7 -5.35 46.32 -3.25
N ASN A 8 -4.40 45.75 -3.97
CA ASN A 8 -4.07 44.32 -3.88
C ASN A 8 -3.45 43.94 -2.52
N THR A 9 -2.71 44.84 -1.86
CA THR A 9 -2.08 44.56 -0.56
C THR A 9 -3.10 44.63 0.58
N ILE A 10 -3.97 45.65 0.59
CA ILE A 10 -5.03 45.78 1.61
C ILE A 10 -6.02 44.61 1.51
N THR A 11 -6.43 44.25 0.29
CA THR A 11 -7.33 43.09 0.07
C THR A 11 -6.70 41.79 0.59
N LYS A 12 -5.40 41.59 0.37
CA LYS A 12 -4.67 40.42 0.90
C LYS A 12 -4.62 40.42 2.43
N ILE A 13 -4.38 41.56 3.07
CA ILE A 13 -4.32 41.67 4.54
C ILE A 13 -5.70 41.38 5.13
N ILE A 14 -6.77 41.99 4.59
CA ILE A 14 -8.14 41.73 5.04
C ILE A 14 -8.48 40.24 4.88
N PHE A 15 -8.13 39.64 3.74
CA PHE A 15 -8.31 38.21 3.52
C PHE A 15 -7.54 37.35 4.52
N MET A 16 -6.27 37.66 4.81
CA MET A 16 -5.47 36.94 5.82
C MET A 16 -6.05 37.04 7.23
N VAL A 17 -6.50 38.23 7.64
CA VAL A 17 -7.11 38.45 8.96
C VAL A 17 -8.43 37.68 9.09
N LEU A 18 -9.23 37.63 8.03
CA LEU A 18 -10.48 36.85 8.01
C LEU A 18 -10.23 35.34 7.99
N LEU A 19 -9.17 34.87 7.31
CA LEU A 19 -8.85 33.45 7.18
C LEU A 19 -8.13 32.89 8.43
N ALA A 20 -7.34 33.71 9.12
CA ALA A 20 -6.56 33.31 10.29
C ALA A 20 -7.38 32.58 11.39
N PRO A 21 -8.53 33.08 11.87
CA PRO A 21 -9.32 32.38 12.88
C PRO A 21 -9.87 31.03 12.36
N VAL A 22 -10.19 30.94 11.07
CA VAL A 22 -10.65 29.69 10.44
C VAL A 22 -9.51 28.65 10.44
N VAL A 23 -8.30 29.07 10.08
CA VAL A 23 -7.12 28.18 10.10
C VAL A 23 -6.81 27.71 11.52
N VAL A 24 -6.80 28.63 12.49
CA VAL A 24 -6.56 28.30 13.90
C VAL A 24 -7.58 27.30 14.43
N LEU A 25 -8.86 27.42 14.03
CA LEU A 25 -9.89 26.47 14.40
C LEU A 25 -9.72 25.10 13.73
N ILE A 26 -9.27 25.03 12.48
CA ILE A 26 -9.09 23.77 11.73
C ILE A 26 -7.88 22.97 12.20
N ILE A 27 -6.78 23.63 12.60
CA ILE A 27 -5.55 22.97 13.04
C ILE A 27 -5.77 21.85 14.08
N PRO A 28 -6.48 22.06 15.21
CA PRO A 28 -6.69 21.00 16.20
C PRO A 28 -7.45 19.80 15.63
N PHE A 29 -8.43 20.01 14.74
CA PHE A 29 -9.13 18.90 14.08
C PHE A 29 -8.22 18.14 13.12
N ALA A 30 -7.39 18.84 12.35
CA ALA A 30 -6.42 18.22 11.46
C ALA A 30 -5.38 17.39 12.24
N LEU A 31 -4.88 17.92 13.37
CA LEU A 31 -3.97 17.21 14.25
C LEU A 31 -4.63 15.99 14.91
N ALA A 32 -5.86 16.12 15.40
CA ALA A 32 -6.61 15.01 15.97
C ALA A 32 -6.87 13.90 14.92
N MET A 33 -7.20 14.29 13.69
CA MET A 33 -7.37 13.34 12.58
C MET A 33 -6.06 12.64 12.24
N LEU A 34 -4.94 13.37 12.14
CA LEU A 34 -3.62 12.79 11.90
C LEU A 34 -3.22 11.82 13.02
N PHE A 35 -3.43 12.21 14.27
CA PHE A 35 -3.17 11.35 15.43
C PHE A 35 -4.02 10.07 15.38
N GLY A 36 -5.31 10.20 15.06
CA GLY A 36 -6.19 9.05 14.88
C GLY A 36 -5.72 8.09 13.79
N LEU A 37 -5.24 8.61 12.65
CA LEU A 37 -4.66 7.80 11.57
C LEU A 37 -3.39 7.06 12.02
N LEU A 38 -2.51 7.73 12.78
CA LEU A 38 -1.29 7.12 13.32
C LEU A 38 -1.62 5.99 14.30
N VAL A 39 -2.52 6.24 15.26
CA VAL A 39 -2.98 5.22 16.21
C VAL A 39 -3.59 4.04 15.47
N TYR A 40 -4.48 4.29 14.51
CA TYR A 40 -5.10 3.23 13.71
C TYR A 40 -4.06 2.37 12.97
N GLY A 41 -3.05 2.98 12.34
CA GLY A 41 -1.98 2.26 11.66
C GLY A 41 -1.11 1.41 12.59
N ILE A 42 -0.76 1.94 13.76
CA ILE A 42 0.02 1.22 14.78
C ILE A 42 -0.80 0.04 15.32
N SER A 43 -2.05 0.28 15.70
CA SER A 43 -2.96 -0.77 16.20
C SER A 43 -3.17 -1.87 15.16
N LEU A 44 -3.40 -1.51 13.89
CA LEU A 44 -3.57 -2.48 12.81
C LEU A 44 -2.31 -3.33 12.61
N THR A 45 -1.13 -2.72 12.67
CA THR A 45 0.15 -3.44 12.57
C THR A 45 0.34 -4.40 13.76
N ALA A 46 0.04 -3.94 14.98
CA ALA A 46 0.14 -4.77 16.18
C ALA A 46 -0.82 -5.97 16.14
N ILE A 47 -2.07 -5.75 15.69
CA ILE A 47 -3.05 -6.82 15.52
C ILE A 47 -2.56 -7.84 14.49
N VAL A 48 -2.00 -7.40 13.35
CA VAL A 48 -1.41 -8.31 12.37
C VAL A 48 -0.27 -9.14 12.96
N TRP A 49 0.62 -8.52 13.75
CA TRP A 49 1.70 -9.26 14.39
C TRP A 49 1.17 -10.35 15.34
N LEU A 50 0.15 -10.03 16.13
CA LEU A 50 -0.45 -10.96 17.09
C LEU A 50 -1.27 -12.07 16.43
N VAL A 51 -1.97 -11.78 15.34
CA VAL A 51 -2.92 -12.73 14.73
C VAL A 51 -2.32 -13.50 13.56
N TRP A 52 -1.53 -12.85 12.70
CA TRP A 52 -0.97 -13.46 11.49
C TRP A 52 0.46 -13.95 11.75
N CYS A 53 1.33 -13.08 12.24
CA CYS A 53 2.76 -13.43 12.36
C CYS A 53 2.99 -14.53 13.39
N SER A 54 2.19 -14.59 14.46
CA SER A 54 2.17 -15.71 15.41
C SER A 54 1.83 -17.07 14.79
N ARG A 55 1.14 -17.07 13.63
CA ARG A 55 0.77 -18.26 12.84
C ARG A 55 1.69 -18.49 11.64
N GLY A 56 2.81 -17.76 11.56
CA GLY A 56 3.74 -17.83 10.43
C GLY A 56 3.29 -17.11 9.15
N ILE A 57 2.14 -16.43 9.19
CA ILE A 57 1.60 -15.63 8.09
C ILE A 57 2.20 -14.22 8.17
N ASP A 58 2.95 -13.81 7.14
CA ASP A 58 3.64 -12.52 7.11
C ASP A 58 3.38 -11.73 5.82
N THR A 59 2.51 -12.24 4.95
CA THR A 59 2.25 -11.64 3.65
C THR A 59 0.77 -11.53 3.33
N LEU A 60 0.39 -10.41 2.72
CA LEU A 60 -0.91 -10.22 2.07
C LEU A 60 -0.67 -10.05 0.58
N VAL A 61 -1.16 -11.00 -0.21
CA VAL A 61 -1.10 -10.97 -1.67
C VAL A 61 -2.42 -10.47 -2.20
N VAL A 62 -2.38 -9.46 -3.05
CA VAL A 62 -3.57 -8.93 -3.72
C VAL A 62 -3.35 -8.97 -5.21
N TYR A 63 -4.25 -9.65 -5.92
CA TYR A 63 -4.20 -9.81 -7.36
C TYR A 63 -5.60 -9.76 -7.96
N SER A 64 -5.70 -9.83 -9.29
CA SER A 64 -6.97 -9.92 -10.00
C SER A 64 -6.90 -10.98 -11.10
N ASP A 65 -8.07 -11.36 -11.64
CA ASP A 65 -8.23 -12.37 -12.71
C ASP A 65 -7.89 -11.83 -14.10
N SER A 66 -6.92 -10.93 -14.18
CA SER A 66 -6.42 -10.44 -15.46
C SER A 66 -5.50 -11.47 -16.08
N PRO A 67 -5.69 -11.83 -17.37
CA PRO A 67 -4.88 -12.83 -18.05
C PRO A 67 -3.39 -12.44 -18.12
N ASN A 68 -3.06 -11.16 -17.99
CA ASN A 68 -1.68 -10.68 -18.07
C ASN A 68 -0.78 -11.16 -16.91
N TRP A 69 -1.35 -11.43 -15.74
CA TRP A 69 -0.59 -11.84 -14.56
C TRP A 69 -1.21 -12.99 -13.77
N HIS A 70 -2.51 -13.29 -13.95
CA HIS A 70 -3.23 -14.31 -13.19
C HIS A 70 -2.44 -15.63 -13.13
N ASP A 71 -2.06 -16.17 -14.29
CA ASP A 71 -1.31 -17.42 -14.38
C ASP A 71 0.03 -17.38 -13.66
N TYR A 72 0.77 -16.29 -13.77
CA TYR A 72 2.04 -16.14 -13.08
C TYR A 72 1.86 -16.04 -11.56
N MET A 73 0.84 -15.29 -11.12
CA MET A 73 0.51 -15.17 -9.70
C MET A 73 0.13 -16.52 -9.09
N THR A 74 -0.75 -17.27 -9.75
CA THR A 74 -1.31 -18.52 -9.21
C THR A 74 -0.38 -19.71 -9.36
N LYS A 75 0.37 -19.81 -10.46
CA LYS A 75 1.25 -20.96 -10.75
C LYS A 75 2.68 -20.77 -10.24
N SER A 76 3.17 -19.53 -10.12
CA SER A 76 4.57 -19.26 -9.77
C SER A 76 4.71 -18.52 -8.45
N MET A 77 4.11 -17.33 -8.30
CA MET A 77 4.40 -16.48 -7.13
C MET A 77 3.73 -16.97 -5.83
N ILE A 78 2.43 -17.26 -5.85
CA ILE A 78 1.67 -17.68 -4.66
C ILE A 78 2.21 -19.00 -4.09
N PRO A 79 2.46 -20.06 -4.88
CA PRO A 79 3.01 -21.31 -4.35
C PRO A 79 4.35 -21.14 -3.63
N ARG A 80 5.21 -20.24 -4.12
CA ARG A 80 6.52 -19.93 -3.51
C ARG A 80 6.42 -19.24 -2.15
N LEU A 81 5.26 -18.67 -1.81
CA LEU A 81 5.01 -18.10 -0.48
C LEU A 81 4.63 -19.17 0.56
N GLN A 82 4.59 -20.47 0.20
CA GLN A 82 4.53 -21.62 1.11
C GLN A 82 3.42 -21.54 2.19
N GLY A 83 2.24 -21.00 1.85
CA GLY A 83 1.13 -20.87 2.80
C GLY A 83 1.30 -19.77 3.85
N ARG A 84 2.37 -18.96 3.79
CA ARG A 84 2.63 -17.82 4.68
C ARG A 84 1.89 -16.55 4.26
N SER A 85 0.99 -16.67 3.29
CA SER A 85 0.28 -15.55 2.68
C SER A 85 -1.23 -15.67 2.80
N ILE A 86 -1.88 -14.54 3.08
CA ILE A 86 -3.31 -14.36 2.88
C ILE A 86 -3.51 -13.80 1.48
N ILE A 87 -4.50 -14.32 0.77
CA ILE A 87 -4.75 -13.99 -0.62
C ILE A 87 -6.08 -13.25 -0.73
N LEU A 88 -6.07 -12.10 -1.41
CA LEU A 88 -7.26 -11.34 -1.76
C LEU A 88 -7.35 -11.20 -3.29
N ASN A 89 -8.48 -11.65 -3.84
CA ASN A 89 -8.79 -11.43 -5.26
C ASN A 89 -9.61 -10.15 -5.43
N TRP A 90 -9.02 -9.15 -6.08
CA TRP A 90 -9.60 -7.84 -6.37
C TRP A 90 -10.79 -7.89 -7.34
N SER A 91 -10.84 -8.88 -8.24
CA SER A 91 -12.02 -9.10 -9.08
C SER A 91 -13.24 -9.36 -8.21
N GLU A 92 -13.05 -10.04 -7.08
CA GLU A 92 -14.09 -10.40 -6.12
C GLU A 92 -14.31 -9.34 -5.04
N ARG A 93 -13.76 -8.13 -5.19
CA ARG A 93 -13.83 -7.07 -4.15
C ARG A 93 -15.23 -6.72 -3.68
N ARG A 94 -16.25 -6.95 -4.51
CA ARG A 94 -17.67 -6.76 -4.13
C ARG A 94 -18.14 -7.72 -3.04
N LYS A 95 -17.52 -8.89 -2.94
CA LYS A 95 -17.81 -9.91 -1.92
C LYS A 95 -16.98 -9.71 -0.64
N TRP A 96 -16.02 -8.79 -0.64
CA TRP A 96 -15.14 -8.59 0.51
C TRP A 96 -15.90 -8.02 1.69
N ARG A 97 -15.79 -8.68 2.83
CA ARG A 97 -16.29 -8.17 4.11
C ARG A 97 -15.37 -7.06 4.59
N SER A 98 -15.88 -5.82 4.56
CA SER A 98 -15.12 -4.59 4.84
C SER A 98 -14.43 -4.56 6.21
N LEU A 99 -14.98 -5.28 7.19
CA LEU A 99 -14.51 -5.34 8.58
C LEU A 99 -13.49 -6.46 8.83
N THR A 100 -13.09 -7.21 7.80
CA THR A 100 -12.09 -8.27 7.97
C THR A 100 -10.68 -7.68 8.00
N LEU A 101 -9.81 -8.27 8.82
CA LEU A 101 -8.43 -7.84 8.98
C LEU A 101 -7.66 -7.75 7.64
N PRO A 102 -7.76 -8.72 6.70
CA PRO A 102 -7.09 -8.60 5.40
C PRO A 102 -7.52 -7.38 4.60
N VAL A 103 -8.82 -7.06 4.62
CA VAL A 103 -9.36 -5.91 3.90
C VAL A 103 -8.96 -4.60 4.57
N ALA A 104 -8.91 -4.55 5.90
CA ALA A 104 -8.43 -3.39 6.64
C ALA A 104 -6.94 -3.10 6.35
N VAL A 105 -6.10 -4.14 6.38
CA VAL A 105 -4.67 -4.08 6.01
C VAL A 105 -4.51 -3.60 4.56
N PHE A 106 -5.27 -4.19 3.63
CA PHE A 106 -5.31 -3.74 2.26
C PHE A 106 -5.63 -2.24 2.16
N ARG A 107 -6.76 -1.78 2.72
CA ARG A 107 -7.20 -0.39 2.60
C ARG A 107 -6.20 0.61 3.15
N TYR A 108 -5.54 0.26 4.26
CA TYR A 108 -4.59 1.15 4.92
C TYR A 108 -3.21 1.19 4.21
N PHE A 109 -2.68 0.04 3.80
CA PHE A 109 -1.30 -0.06 3.28
C PHE A 109 -1.19 -0.12 1.75
N ALA A 110 -2.28 -0.42 1.02
CA ALA A 110 -2.26 -0.52 -0.44
C ALA A 110 -2.05 0.82 -1.15
N GLY A 111 -2.33 1.95 -0.51
CA GLY A 111 -2.26 3.27 -1.13
C GLY A 111 -3.23 3.45 -2.31
N HIS A 112 -2.96 4.48 -3.15
CA HIS A 112 -3.91 4.97 -4.16
C HIS A 112 -3.49 4.73 -5.63
N ARG A 113 -2.38 4.03 -5.88
CA ARG A 113 -1.82 3.84 -7.22
C ARG A 113 -1.41 2.39 -7.42
N GLU A 114 -1.40 1.92 -8.66
CA GLU A 114 -0.84 0.61 -9.05
C GLU A 114 -1.38 -0.52 -8.16
N TYR A 115 -2.70 -0.69 -8.24
CA TYR A 115 -3.47 -1.46 -7.29
C TYR A 115 -3.32 -2.97 -7.43
N ASN A 116 -2.91 -3.52 -8.58
CA ASN A 116 -2.75 -4.96 -8.72
C ASN A 116 -1.77 -5.33 -9.83
N PRO A 117 -1.07 -6.47 -9.70
CA PRO A 117 -0.91 -7.24 -8.47
C PRO A 117 0.11 -6.58 -7.53
N PHE A 118 -0.03 -6.78 -6.22
CA PHE A 118 0.99 -6.40 -5.25
C PHE A 118 1.02 -7.33 -4.03
N VAL A 119 2.12 -7.26 -3.28
CA VAL A 119 2.33 -8.01 -2.04
C VAL A 119 2.67 -7.04 -0.91
N ILE A 120 1.98 -7.13 0.22
CA ILE A 120 2.31 -6.40 1.44
C ILE A 120 2.97 -7.38 2.40
N VAL A 121 4.21 -7.09 2.78
CA VAL A 121 4.95 -7.87 3.77
C VAL A 121 4.81 -7.19 5.13
N LEU A 122 4.30 -7.93 6.11
CA LEU A 122 4.06 -7.51 7.48
C LEU A 122 4.91 -8.41 8.39
N ARG A 123 6.04 -7.88 8.87
CA ARG A 123 6.94 -8.60 9.77
C ARG A 123 6.92 -8.01 11.18
N PRO A 124 7.02 -8.84 12.23
CA PRO A 124 7.16 -8.35 13.60
C PRO A 124 8.32 -7.35 13.71
N PHE A 125 8.09 -6.27 14.44
CA PHE A 125 9.08 -5.21 14.70
C PHE A 125 9.64 -4.51 13.45
N ARG A 126 8.96 -4.64 12.31
CA ARG A 126 9.35 -3.94 11.07
C ARG A 126 8.15 -3.24 10.46
N LEU A 127 8.42 -2.08 9.85
CA LEU A 127 7.39 -1.36 9.12
C LEU A 127 6.89 -2.20 7.93
N PRO A 128 5.57 -2.19 7.66
CA PRO A 128 5.00 -2.89 6.51
C PRO A 128 5.62 -2.41 5.20
N LYS A 129 5.91 -3.34 4.30
CA LYS A 129 6.55 -3.04 3.01
C LYS A 129 5.70 -3.56 1.85
N THR A 130 5.37 -2.68 0.91
CA THR A 130 4.56 -3.00 -0.26
C THR A 130 5.42 -3.17 -1.50
N PHE A 131 5.22 -4.28 -2.22
CA PHE A 131 5.88 -4.62 -3.48
C PHE A 131 4.84 -4.63 -4.60
N ARG A 132 4.94 -3.70 -5.56
CA ARG A 132 3.94 -3.50 -6.61
C ARG A 132 4.43 -4.05 -7.94
N PHE A 133 3.70 -5.00 -8.49
CA PHE A 133 4.10 -5.73 -9.68
C PHE A 133 3.50 -5.17 -10.97
N TRP A 134 2.51 -4.28 -10.90
CA TRP A 134 1.85 -3.71 -12.09
C TRP A 134 2.84 -3.21 -13.16
N ARG A 135 3.81 -2.36 -12.78
CA ARG A 135 4.81 -1.83 -13.73
C ARG A 135 5.67 -2.94 -14.32
N ALA A 136 6.13 -3.87 -13.49
CA ALA A 136 6.94 -4.99 -13.94
C ALA A 136 6.18 -5.90 -14.93
N PHE A 137 4.86 -6.08 -14.73
CA PHE A 137 4.02 -6.80 -15.70
C PHE A 137 3.77 -6.01 -16.98
N LEU A 138 3.72 -4.67 -16.90
CA LEU A 138 3.65 -3.82 -18.09
C LEU A 138 4.92 -3.96 -18.93
N ASP A 139 6.10 -3.91 -18.31
CA ASP A 139 7.38 -4.07 -19.00
C ASP A 139 7.54 -5.47 -19.63
N ARG A 140 7.05 -6.50 -18.93
CA ARG A 140 6.97 -7.87 -19.48
C ARG A 140 6.15 -7.94 -20.76
N LYS A 141 5.05 -7.18 -20.86
CA LYS A 141 4.23 -7.10 -22.08
C LYS A 141 5.02 -6.54 -23.27
N HIS A 142 6.05 -5.73 -22.98
CA HIS A 142 6.98 -5.19 -23.96
C HIS A 142 8.24 -6.06 -24.14
N GLY A 143 8.26 -7.28 -23.61
CA GLY A 143 9.35 -8.23 -23.76
C GLY A 143 10.47 -8.11 -22.71
N ASN A 144 10.38 -7.15 -21.78
CA ASN A 144 11.40 -6.97 -20.75
C ASN A 144 11.02 -7.69 -19.44
N LEU A 145 11.64 -8.84 -19.19
CA LEU A 145 11.41 -9.65 -17.98
C LEU A 145 12.24 -9.21 -16.77
N SER A 146 13.30 -8.42 -16.97
CA SER A 146 14.24 -8.07 -15.91
C SER A 146 13.59 -7.35 -14.72
N PRO A 147 12.70 -6.34 -14.91
CA PRO A 147 12.04 -5.66 -13.79
C PRO A 147 11.17 -6.57 -12.94
N LEU A 148 10.59 -7.61 -13.55
CA LEU A 148 9.78 -8.60 -12.83
C LEU A 148 10.65 -9.49 -11.96
N HIS A 149 11.73 -10.04 -12.51
CA HIS A 149 12.66 -10.90 -11.76
C HIS A 149 13.38 -10.13 -10.66
N GLU A 150 13.77 -8.87 -10.90
CA GLU A 150 14.39 -8.03 -9.86
C GLU A 150 13.43 -7.74 -8.70
N LEU A 151 12.17 -7.42 -9.01
CA LEU A 151 11.16 -7.16 -7.98
C LEU A 151 10.84 -8.43 -7.19
N GLU A 152 10.76 -9.56 -7.88
CA GLU A 152 10.57 -10.88 -7.28
C GLU A 152 11.74 -11.26 -6.37
N ALA A 153 12.98 -11.11 -6.85
CA ALA A 153 14.19 -11.35 -6.05
C ALA A 153 14.22 -10.44 -4.82
N ARG A 154 13.87 -9.16 -4.96
CA ARG A 154 13.77 -8.23 -3.83
C ARG A 154 12.71 -8.66 -2.82
N LEU A 155 11.56 -9.16 -3.27
CA LEU A 155 10.50 -9.65 -2.39
C LEU A 155 10.99 -10.88 -1.60
N PHE A 156 11.55 -11.88 -2.29
CA PHE A 156 11.98 -13.12 -1.65
C PHE A 156 13.20 -12.93 -0.75
N ASN A 157 14.16 -12.11 -1.16
CA ASN A 157 15.27 -11.70 -0.29
C ASN A 157 14.74 -10.98 0.96
N TYR A 158 13.71 -10.14 0.81
CA TYR A 158 13.11 -9.47 1.96
C TYR A 158 12.40 -10.45 2.90
N LEU A 159 11.81 -11.53 2.37
CA LEU A 159 11.16 -12.61 3.12
C LEU A 159 12.14 -13.68 3.63
N ASN A 160 13.42 -13.60 3.29
CA ASN A 160 14.43 -14.65 3.53
C ASN A 160 14.00 -16.02 2.96
N ILE A 161 13.23 -16.03 1.88
CA ILE A 161 12.91 -17.25 1.14
C ILE A 161 14.09 -17.49 0.21
N GLN A 162 14.79 -18.61 0.38
CA GLN A 162 15.83 -18.98 -0.59
C GLN A 162 15.13 -19.13 -1.95
N THR A 163 15.48 -18.25 -2.89
CA THR A 163 15.25 -18.48 -4.31
C THR A 163 15.94 -19.80 -4.62
N GLN A 164 15.18 -20.90 -4.67
CA GLN A 164 15.64 -22.07 -5.39
C GLN A 164 15.87 -21.59 -6.82
N SER A 165 17.14 -21.32 -7.13
CA SER A 165 17.60 -21.26 -8.50
C SER A 165 17.21 -22.61 -9.07
N THR A 166 16.11 -22.67 -9.82
CA THR A 166 15.89 -23.76 -10.76
C THR A 166 17.06 -23.70 -11.73
N GLY A 167 18.14 -24.40 -11.37
CA GLY A 167 19.14 -24.87 -12.31
C GLY A 167 18.51 -25.93 -13.17
N GLY A 168 18.76 -25.85 -14.48
CA GLY A 168 18.24 -26.73 -15.51
C GLY A 168 17.84 -25.92 -16.73
#